data_AF-A0AA37M808-F1
#
_entry.id   AF-A0AA37M808-F1
#
_cell.length_a   1.000
_cell.length_b   1.000
_cell.length_c   1.000
_cell.angle_alpha   90.00
_cell.angle_beta   90.00
_cell.angle_gamma   90.00
#
_symmetry.space_group_name_H-M   'P 1'
#
loop_
_entity.id
_entity.type
_entity.pdbx_description
1 polymer ?
#
loop_
_entity_poly.entity_id
_entity_poly.type
_entity_poly.pdbx_seq_one_letter_code
_entity_poly.pdbx_strand_id
1 'polypeptide(L)'
;MSEEVAMMENEAQALERTDDPRRAEMKTPDDVTAMRRLKALGWGAKRIAAELGCSKTTVKDWLRRGEWRPCAKPLRSTKLDGLTEWLAVRFRQHAGNADVVRQELATEKGIYVSLRTVERAVAPLRQDLVAAARATVRFETSPGEQMQIDFGERRVTIGEEPTRVFLFVATLGYSRRLHVRAFGHERQEDWFAGLESAFQAFGGVPREVLLDNARALVLHHDPVSREVVFHPRLQAFAKHWSFRVRACAPYRARTKGKDERGVGYVKRNAVAGRSFASFAGLEAHLDAWTREGYLPFEPDAAHLFFQLVSRRYERGAMLLTSNRAVGEWGTVFGDAVVATAILDRLLHHSHVVTIRGDSYRLREKRRSGLLQRVTSAPQPTPV
;
A
#
# COMPACT_ATOMS: atom_id res chain seq x y z
N MET A 1 29.97 -31.29 3.92
CA MET A 1 31.11 -30.45 4.33
C MET A 1 32.01 -30.08 3.16
N SER A 2 32.50 -31.03 2.34
CA SER A 2 33.44 -30.71 1.24
C SER A 2 32.79 -30.36 -0.11
N GLU A 3 31.55 -30.79 -0.36
CA GLU A 3 30.82 -30.48 -1.60
C GLU A 3 30.03 -29.16 -1.51
N GLU A 4 29.52 -28.78 -0.34
CA GLU A 4 28.80 -27.50 -0.14
C GLU A 4 29.74 -26.28 -0.19
N VAL A 5 31.00 -26.43 0.24
CA VAL A 5 32.00 -25.34 0.17
C VAL A 5 32.45 -25.10 -1.28
N ALA A 6 32.59 -26.17 -2.08
CA ALA A 6 32.91 -26.08 -3.51
C ALA A 6 31.75 -25.49 -4.35
N MET A 7 30.51 -25.63 -3.89
CA MET A 7 29.32 -25.05 -4.53
C MET A 7 29.16 -23.56 -4.19
N MET A 8 29.49 -23.15 -2.96
CA MET A 8 29.49 -21.74 -2.55
C MET A 8 30.63 -20.93 -3.20
N GLU A 9 31.82 -21.52 -3.42
CA GLU A 9 32.91 -20.84 -4.15
C GLU A 9 32.60 -20.67 -5.65
N ASN A 10 31.87 -21.60 -6.27
CA ASN A 10 31.42 -21.48 -7.66
C ASN A 10 30.28 -20.46 -7.83
N GLU A 11 29.37 -20.32 -6.87
CA GLU A 11 28.34 -19.29 -6.90
C GLU A 11 28.90 -17.88 -6.63
N ALA A 12 29.96 -17.76 -5.81
CA ALA A 12 30.69 -16.51 -5.61
C ALA A 12 31.46 -16.08 -6.88
N GLN A 13 32.03 -17.02 -7.64
CA GLN A 13 32.71 -16.72 -8.92
C GLN A 13 31.76 -16.50 -10.11
N ALA A 14 30.52 -17.01 -10.04
CA ALA A 14 29.52 -16.81 -11.10
C ALA A 14 28.83 -15.44 -11.05
N LEU A 15 28.85 -14.74 -9.91
CA LEU A 15 28.32 -13.37 -9.78
C LEU A 15 29.31 -12.26 -10.13
N GLU A 16 30.59 -12.56 -10.37
CA GLU A 16 31.61 -11.59 -10.81
C GLU A 16 31.82 -11.56 -12.34
N ARG A 17 30.96 -12.22 -13.11
CA ARG A 17 31.09 -12.30 -14.58
C ARG A 17 29.89 -11.76 -15.36
N THR A 18 29.41 -10.57 -15.00
CA THR A 18 28.64 -9.74 -15.93
C THR A 18 28.94 -8.25 -15.74
N ASP A 19 30.20 -7.86 -15.88
CA ASP A 19 30.52 -6.52 -16.35
C ASP A 19 31.61 -6.66 -17.41
N ASP A 20 31.17 -6.85 -18.66
CA ASP A 20 32.04 -6.51 -19.79
C ASP A 20 32.15 -4.97 -19.81
N PRO A 21 33.32 -4.39 -19.49
CA PRO A 21 33.49 -2.93 -19.39
C PRO A 21 33.40 -2.24 -20.77
N ARG A 22 33.07 -3.00 -21.83
CA ARG A 22 33.05 -2.56 -23.23
C ARG A 22 31.65 -2.36 -23.79
N ARG A 23 30.59 -2.41 -22.97
CA ARG A 23 29.29 -1.83 -23.35
C ARG A 23 29.36 -0.32 -23.18
N ALA A 24 29.76 0.34 -24.27
CA ALA A 24 29.82 1.78 -24.45
C ALA A 24 28.75 2.52 -23.63
N GLU A 25 29.18 3.08 -22.49
CA GLU A 25 28.48 4.21 -21.89
C GLU A 25 28.24 5.22 -22.99
N MET A 26 26.97 5.56 -23.18
CA MET A 26 26.55 6.57 -24.13
C MET A 26 27.19 7.88 -23.68
N LYS A 27 28.28 8.29 -24.33
CA LYS A 27 28.96 9.53 -24.02
C LYS A 27 27.98 10.68 -24.20
N THR A 28 27.90 11.54 -23.20
CA THR A 28 26.93 12.63 -23.11
C THR A 28 27.28 13.71 -24.14
N PRO A 29 26.37 14.66 -24.43
CA PRO A 29 26.70 15.85 -25.21
C PRO A 29 27.94 16.60 -24.66
N ASP A 30 28.11 16.59 -23.34
CA ASP A 30 29.23 17.22 -22.65
C ASP A 30 30.55 16.50 -22.91
N ASP A 31 30.54 15.16 -22.96
CA ASP A 31 31.74 14.36 -23.28
C ASP A 31 32.26 14.63 -24.70
N VAL A 32 31.35 14.73 -25.68
CA VAL A 32 31.73 15.03 -27.07
C VAL A 32 32.23 16.48 -27.20
N THR A 33 31.65 17.40 -26.44
CA THR A 33 32.10 18.79 -26.35
C THR A 33 33.50 18.87 -25.72
N ALA A 34 33.76 18.12 -24.65
CA ALA A 34 35.07 18.02 -24.01
C ALA A 34 36.13 17.43 -24.96
N MET A 35 35.80 16.36 -25.71
CA MET A 35 36.69 15.78 -26.73
C MET A 35 37.11 16.81 -27.77
N ARG A 36 36.17 17.62 -28.26
CA ARG A 36 36.43 18.67 -29.25
C ARG A 36 37.29 19.79 -28.70
N ARG A 37 37.00 20.26 -27.48
CA ARG A 37 37.79 21.29 -26.81
C ARG A 37 39.24 20.84 -26.60
N LEU A 38 39.44 19.63 -26.10
CA LEU A 38 40.79 19.06 -25.92
C LEU A 38 41.52 18.87 -27.26
N LYS A 39 40.79 18.50 -28.32
CA LYS A 39 41.36 18.40 -29.67
C LYS A 39 41.78 19.77 -30.22
N ALA A 40 41.00 20.83 -29.99
CA ALA A 40 41.33 22.20 -30.37
C ALA A 40 42.56 22.73 -29.60
N LEU A 41 42.76 22.28 -28.37
CA LEU A 41 43.96 22.54 -27.57
C LEU A 41 45.20 21.73 -28.02
N GLY A 42 45.12 21.02 -29.15
CA GLY A 42 46.24 20.28 -29.75
C GLY A 42 46.45 18.87 -29.20
N TRP A 43 45.55 18.36 -28.35
CA TRP A 43 45.75 17.04 -27.74
C TRP A 43 45.57 15.90 -28.74
N GLY A 44 46.43 14.88 -28.62
CA GLY A 44 46.34 13.64 -29.40
C GLY A 44 45.21 12.73 -28.90
N ALA A 45 44.55 12.00 -29.81
CA ALA A 45 43.39 11.17 -29.49
C ALA A 45 43.65 10.08 -28.42
N LYS A 46 44.91 9.61 -28.28
CA LYS A 46 45.29 8.66 -27.20
C LYS A 46 45.27 9.32 -25.82
N ARG A 47 45.68 10.59 -25.74
CA ARG A 47 45.70 11.37 -24.50
C ARG A 47 44.29 11.76 -24.07
N ILE A 48 43.48 12.22 -25.02
CA ILE A 48 42.05 12.54 -24.79
C ILE A 48 41.30 11.29 -24.28
N ALA A 49 41.59 10.12 -24.85
CA ALA A 49 40.99 8.86 -24.42
C ALA A 49 41.33 8.49 -22.97
N ALA A 50 42.58 8.68 -22.57
CA ALA A 50 43.03 8.45 -21.19
C ALA A 50 42.38 9.44 -20.21
N GLU A 51 42.28 10.72 -20.59
CA GLU A 51 41.68 11.77 -19.77
C GLU A 51 40.17 11.56 -19.52
N LEU A 52 39.45 11.14 -20.56
CA LEU A 52 37.98 10.99 -20.52
C LEU A 52 37.52 9.56 -20.23
N GLY A 53 38.44 8.68 -19.82
CA GLY A 53 38.11 7.29 -19.47
C GLY A 53 37.38 6.53 -20.58
N CYS A 54 37.81 6.68 -21.84
CA CYS A 54 37.14 6.03 -22.98
C CYS A 54 38.13 5.49 -24.02
N SER A 55 37.66 4.71 -24.98
CA SER A 55 38.55 4.13 -25.99
C SER A 55 39.04 5.19 -26.99
N LYS A 56 40.30 5.06 -27.43
CA LYS A 56 40.87 5.88 -28.53
C LYS A 56 40.01 5.81 -29.80
N THR A 57 39.38 4.67 -30.05
CA THR A 57 38.45 4.44 -31.17
C THR A 57 37.21 5.29 -31.03
N THR A 58 36.65 5.40 -29.82
CA THR A 58 35.50 6.25 -29.48
C THR A 58 35.81 7.73 -29.70
N VAL A 59 36.98 8.20 -29.22
CA VAL A 59 37.42 9.59 -29.44
C VAL A 59 37.57 9.90 -30.93
N LYS A 60 38.18 9.00 -31.69
CA LYS A 60 38.34 9.17 -33.15
C LYS A 60 37.00 9.19 -33.88
N ASP A 61 36.06 8.33 -33.49
CA ASP A 61 34.75 8.23 -34.12
C ASP A 61 33.92 9.50 -33.85
N TRP A 62 33.87 9.99 -32.61
CA TRP A 62 33.14 11.22 -32.27
C TRP A 62 33.78 12.49 -32.86
N LEU A 63 35.11 12.60 -32.87
CA LEU A 63 35.80 13.71 -33.53
C LEU A 63 35.54 13.71 -35.06
N ARG A 64 35.34 12.54 -35.67
CA ARG A 64 35.00 12.42 -37.10
C ARG A 64 33.54 12.76 -37.38
N ARG A 65 32.61 12.25 -36.56
CA ARG A 65 31.16 12.50 -36.69
C ARG A 65 30.79 13.96 -36.44
N GLY A 66 31.57 14.63 -35.59
CA GLY A 66 31.40 16.03 -35.27
C GLY A 66 30.24 16.29 -34.31
N GLU A 67 29.00 16.10 -34.75
CA GLU A 67 27.76 16.25 -33.97
C GLU A 67 27.62 15.18 -32.88
N TRP A 68 27.24 15.51 -31.63
CA TRP A 68 26.66 14.49 -30.75
C TRP A 68 25.27 14.10 -31.30
N ARG A 69 25.03 12.80 -31.49
CA ARG A 69 23.72 12.26 -31.87
C ARG A 69 23.38 11.06 -31.00
N PRO A 70 22.15 10.95 -30.48
CA PRO A 70 21.76 9.77 -29.71
C PRO A 70 21.83 8.54 -30.62
N CYS A 71 22.38 7.44 -30.10
CA CYS A 71 22.35 6.16 -30.80
C CYS A 71 20.89 5.70 -30.92
N ALA A 72 20.32 5.79 -32.13
CA ALA A 72 19.01 5.24 -32.40
C ALA A 72 19.06 3.71 -32.24
N LYS A 73 18.30 3.17 -31.30
CA LYS A 73 18.09 1.72 -31.22
C LYS A 73 17.28 1.32 -32.47
N PRO A 74 17.70 0.33 -33.26
CA PRO A 74 16.88 -0.16 -34.34
C PRO A 74 15.54 -0.67 -33.76
N LEU A 75 14.43 -0.08 -34.22
CA LEU A 75 13.08 -0.56 -33.92
C LEU A 75 12.95 -1.92 -34.59
N ARG A 76 13.05 -2.99 -33.79
CA ARG A 76 12.83 -4.36 -34.29
C ARG A 76 11.33 -4.58 -34.37
N SER A 77 10.85 -4.96 -35.55
CA SER A 77 9.47 -5.40 -35.74
C SER A 77 9.18 -6.61 -34.83
N THR A 78 8.09 -6.57 -34.09
CA THR A 78 7.66 -7.67 -33.22
C THR A 78 6.49 -8.43 -33.84
N LYS A 79 6.30 -9.69 -33.46
CA LYS A 79 5.13 -10.49 -33.87
C LYS A 79 3.79 -9.92 -33.38
N LEU A 80 3.81 -8.93 -32.50
CA LEU A 80 2.61 -8.29 -31.93
C LEU A 80 2.37 -6.87 -32.48
N ASP A 81 3.17 -6.44 -33.46
CA ASP A 81 3.00 -5.12 -34.07
C ASP A 81 1.61 -5.00 -34.71
N GLY A 82 0.93 -3.88 -34.47
CA GLY A 82 -0.43 -3.62 -34.96
C GLY A 82 -1.55 -4.29 -34.15
N LEU A 83 -1.25 -5.09 -33.12
CA LEU A 83 -2.26 -5.76 -32.29
C LEU A 83 -2.53 -5.08 -30.94
N THR A 84 -2.01 -3.87 -30.72
CA THR A 84 -2.13 -3.15 -29.44
C THR A 84 -3.58 -3.03 -28.97
N GLU A 85 -4.50 -2.63 -29.84
CA GLU A 85 -5.90 -2.46 -29.47
C GLU A 85 -6.59 -3.81 -29.18
N TRP A 86 -6.31 -4.82 -30.00
CA TRP A 86 -6.86 -6.17 -29.80
C TRP A 86 -6.39 -6.76 -28.47
N LEU A 87 -5.10 -6.62 -28.15
CA LEU A 87 -4.53 -7.02 -26.87
C LEU A 87 -5.20 -6.28 -25.72
N ALA A 88 -5.43 -4.98 -25.85
CA ALA A 88 -6.07 -4.17 -24.82
C ALA A 88 -7.52 -4.60 -24.55
N VAL A 89 -8.29 -4.92 -25.58
CA VAL A 89 -9.68 -5.40 -25.44
C VAL A 89 -9.70 -6.77 -24.79
N ARG A 90 -8.96 -7.75 -25.32
CA ARG A 90 -8.95 -9.12 -24.77
C ARG A 90 -8.42 -9.18 -23.35
N PHE A 91 -7.35 -8.44 -23.06
CA PHE A 91 -6.76 -8.38 -21.72
C PHE A 91 -7.73 -7.80 -20.69
N ARG A 92 -8.55 -6.79 -21.06
CA ARG A 92 -9.60 -6.25 -20.19
C ARG A 92 -10.77 -7.21 -20.02
N GLN A 93 -11.23 -7.87 -21.10
CA GLN A 93 -12.30 -8.87 -21.06
C GLN A 93 -11.96 -10.02 -20.11
N HIS A 94 -10.72 -10.50 -20.13
CA HIS A 94 -10.22 -11.59 -19.29
C HIS A 94 -9.64 -11.12 -17.95
N ALA A 95 -10.04 -9.93 -17.49
CA ALA A 95 -9.66 -9.38 -16.19
C ALA A 95 -8.13 -9.39 -15.89
N GLY A 96 -7.30 -9.21 -16.92
CA GLY A 96 -5.85 -9.14 -16.80
C GLY A 96 -5.11 -10.48 -16.85
N ASN A 97 -5.77 -11.56 -17.28
CA ASN A 97 -5.13 -12.86 -17.49
C ASN A 97 -4.38 -12.89 -18.85
N ALA A 98 -3.06 -12.84 -18.81
CA ALA A 98 -2.22 -12.82 -20.02
C ALA A 98 -2.12 -14.19 -20.72
N ASP A 99 -2.31 -15.29 -20.01
CA ASP A 99 -2.23 -16.62 -20.62
C ASP A 99 -3.46 -16.91 -21.48
N VAL A 100 -4.65 -16.47 -21.05
CA VAL A 100 -5.86 -16.57 -21.87
C VAL A 100 -5.71 -15.74 -23.15
N VAL A 101 -5.18 -14.52 -23.05
CA VAL A 101 -4.89 -13.68 -24.23
C VAL A 101 -3.87 -14.36 -25.17
N ARG A 102 -2.87 -15.07 -24.62
CA ARG A 102 -1.90 -15.84 -25.42
C ARG A 102 -2.59 -17.00 -26.16
N GLN A 103 -3.51 -17.70 -25.51
CA GLN A 103 -4.28 -18.78 -26.13
C GLN A 103 -5.16 -18.23 -27.27
N GLU A 104 -5.85 -17.11 -27.06
CA GLU A 104 -6.67 -16.45 -28.09
C GLU A 104 -5.82 -15.88 -29.24
N LEU A 105 -4.60 -15.41 -28.98
CA LEU A 105 -3.66 -15.01 -30.06
C LEU A 105 -3.34 -16.19 -30.97
N ALA A 106 -3.14 -17.38 -30.41
CA ALA A 106 -2.87 -18.59 -31.18
C ALA A 106 -4.11 -19.01 -31.99
N THR A 107 -5.29 -18.99 -31.38
CA THR A 107 -6.53 -19.45 -32.00
C THR A 107 -7.11 -18.47 -33.03
N GLU A 108 -7.15 -17.17 -32.74
CA GLU A 108 -7.83 -16.17 -33.59
C GLU A 108 -6.88 -15.47 -34.56
N LYS A 109 -5.60 -15.35 -34.22
CA LYS A 109 -4.61 -14.63 -35.03
C LYS A 109 -3.54 -15.54 -35.62
N GLY A 110 -3.52 -16.83 -35.25
CA GLY A 110 -2.47 -17.77 -35.67
C GLY A 110 -1.08 -17.38 -35.14
N ILE A 111 -1.00 -16.55 -34.10
CA ILE A 111 0.26 -16.02 -33.58
C ILE A 111 0.68 -16.80 -32.34
N TYR A 112 1.76 -17.55 -32.50
CA TYR A 112 2.37 -18.33 -31.42
C TYR A 112 3.55 -17.55 -30.82
N VAL A 113 3.39 -17.13 -29.57
CA VAL A 113 4.39 -16.41 -28.78
C VAL A 113 4.44 -16.96 -27.34
N SER A 114 5.54 -16.72 -26.64
CA SER A 114 5.67 -17.09 -25.23
C SER A 114 4.75 -16.23 -24.34
N LEU A 115 4.35 -16.76 -23.18
CA LEU A 115 3.62 -16.00 -22.16
C LEU A 115 4.35 -14.69 -21.79
N ARG A 116 5.66 -14.76 -21.61
CA ARG A 116 6.49 -13.60 -21.26
C ARG A 116 6.46 -12.50 -22.33
N THR A 117 6.25 -12.85 -23.59
CA THR A 117 6.08 -11.88 -24.70
C THR A 117 4.76 -11.12 -24.54
N VAL A 118 3.66 -11.83 -24.23
CA VAL A 118 2.34 -11.22 -24.00
C VAL A 118 2.35 -10.39 -22.72
N GLU A 119 2.93 -10.90 -21.63
CA GLU A 119 3.07 -10.17 -20.36
C GLU A 119 3.82 -8.84 -20.52
N ARG A 120 4.89 -8.81 -21.32
CA ARG A 120 5.60 -7.57 -21.65
C ARG A 120 4.74 -6.60 -22.47
N ALA A 121 3.98 -7.11 -23.44
CA ALA A 121 3.14 -6.27 -24.28
C ALA A 121 1.97 -5.65 -23.50
N VAL A 122 1.40 -6.38 -22.54
CA VAL A 122 0.28 -5.91 -21.70
C VAL A 122 0.72 -5.28 -20.37
N ALA A 123 2.02 -5.12 -20.13
CA ALA A 123 2.53 -4.55 -18.87
C ALA A 123 1.97 -3.15 -18.55
N PRO A 124 1.87 -2.20 -19.51
CA PRO A 124 1.24 -0.90 -19.25
C PRO A 124 -0.25 -1.05 -18.89
N LEU A 125 -0.98 -1.89 -19.63
CA LEU A 125 -2.39 -2.17 -19.38
C LEU A 125 -2.62 -2.81 -17.99
N ARG A 126 -1.68 -3.65 -17.55
CA ARG A 126 -1.70 -4.24 -16.21
C ARG A 126 -1.47 -3.18 -15.14
N GLN A 127 -0.57 -2.23 -15.38
CA GLN A 127 -0.35 -1.09 -14.48
C GLN A 127 -1.62 -0.23 -14.39
N ASP A 128 -2.29 0.03 -15.52
CA ASP A 128 -3.56 0.76 -15.56
C ASP A 128 -4.69 0.02 -14.84
N LEU A 129 -4.81 -1.30 -15.02
CA LEU A 129 -5.80 -2.11 -14.29
C LEU A 129 -5.53 -2.11 -12.78
N VAL A 130 -4.26 -2.18 -12.36
CA VAL A 130 -3.87 -2.10 -10.95
C VAL A 130 -4.12 -0.70 -10.40
N ALA A 131 -3.82 0.35 -11.17
CA ALA A 131 -4.08 1.74 -10.78
C ALA A 131 -5.59 2.02 -10.67
N ALA A 132 -6.39 1.55 -11.63
CA ALA A 132 -7.84 1.65 -11.61
C ALA A 132 -8.46 0.82 -10.48
N ALA A 133 -7.93 -0.37 -10.20
CA ALA A 133 -8.33 -1.18 -9.04
C ALA A 133 -7.97 -0.48 -7.70
N ARG A 134 -6.85 0.24 -7.64
CA ARG A 134 -6.47 1.08 -6.49
C ARG A 134 -7.31 2.36 -6.38
N ALA A 135 -7.85 2.84 -7.49
CA ALA A 135 -8.80 3.96 -7.55
C ALA A 135 -10.25 3.54 -7.23
N THR A 136 -10.46 2.34 -6.70
CA THR A 136 -11.78 1.90 -6.22
C THR A 136 -12.33 2.90 -5.18
N VAL A 137 -13.55 3.37 -5.45
CA VAL A 137 -14.34 4.24 -4.60
C VAL A 137 -14.31 3.72 -3.17
N ARG A 138 -13.66 4.47 -2.26
CA ARG A 138 -13.67 4.16 -0.83
C ARG A 138 -15.12 4.27 -0.35
N PHE A 139 -15.74 3.14 -0.03
CA PHE A 139 -17.08 3.10 0.56
C PHE A 139 -17.04 3.71 1.96
N GLU A 140 -17.29 5.02 2.12
CA GLU A 140 -17.24 5.69 3.43
C GLU A 140 -18.62 5.75 4.09
N THR A 141 -18.77 5.08 5.22
CA THR A 141 -19.96 5.12 6.07
C THR A 141 -19.95 6.38 6.94
N SER A 142 -21.10 6.92 7.32
CA SER A 142 -21.17 8.07 8.25
C SER A 142 -20.74 7.66 9.68
N PRO A 143 -20.42 8.63 10.57
CA PRO A 143 -20.20 8.33 11.99
C PRO A 143 -21.35 7.52 12.59
N GLY A 144 -21.03 6.46 13.35
CA GLY A 144 -22.04 5.57 13.96
C GLY A 144 -22.86 4.71 12.99
N GLU A 145 -22.65 4.82 11.68
CA GLU A 145 -23.47 4.10 10.70
C GLU A 145 -23.13 2.59 10.67
N GLN A 146 -21.85 2.24 10.68
CA GLN A 146 -21.42 0.85 10.55
C GLN A 146 -20.21 0.53 11.41
N MET A 147 -20.21 -0.66 11.99
CA MET A 147 -19.08 -1.30 12.65
C MET A 147 -18.84 -2.67 12.02
N GLN A 148 -17.58 -3.03 11.81
CA GLN A 148 -17.19 -4.36 11.35
C GLN A 148 -16.63 -5.15 12.52
N ILE A 149 -17.04 -6.41 12.63
CA ILE A 149 -16.54 -7.34 13.64
C ILE A 149 -15.86 -8.53 12.98
N ASP A 150 -14.75 -8.93 13.58
CA ASP A 150 -13.92 -10.05 13.17
C ASP A 150 -13.43 -10.78 14.42
N PHE A 151 -13.13 -12.07 14.27
CA PHE A 151 -12.65 -12.92 15.36
C PHE A 151 -11.51 -13.77 14.84
N GLY A 152 -10.49 -13.97 15.65
CA GLY A 152 -9.51 -14.98 15.29
C GLY A 152 -8.54 -15.34 16.39
N GLU A 153 -7.93 -16.51 16.23
CA GLU A 153 -7.09 -17.12 17.25
C GLU A 153 -5.60 -16.77 17.09
N ARG A 154 -4.89 -16.70 18.21
CA ARG A 154 -3.43 -16.56 18.27
C ARG A 154 -2.90 -17.34 19.46
N ARG A 155 -1.69 -17.91 19.34
CA ARG A 155 -0.94 -18.41 20.50
C ARG A 155 -0.13 -17.27 21.12
N VAL A 156 -0.29 -17.08 22.42
CA VAL A 156 0.36 -16.05 23.22
C VAL A 156 0.89 -16.72 24.48
N THR A 157 2.12 -16.40 24.86
CA THR A 157 2.70 -16.91 26.11
C THR A 157 2.09 -16.15 27.28
N ILE A 158 1.36 -16.86 28.14
CA ILE A 158 0.75 -16.32 29.36
C ILE A 158 1.34 -17.08 30.55
N GLY A 159 2.00 -16.36 31.47
CA GLY A 159 2.93 -16.97 32.42
C GLY A 159 4.10 -17.60 31.66
N GLU A 160 4.29 -18.90 31.85
CA GLU A 160 5.29 -19.69 31.13
C GLU A 160 4.69 -20.56 30.01
N GLU A 161 3.36 -20.55 29.88
CA GLU A 161 2.64 -21.51 29.03
C GLU A 161 2.14 -20.86 27.72
N PRO A 162 2.38 -21.49 26.55
CA PRO A 162 1.86 -21.03 25.27
C PRO A 162 0.35 -21.29 25.15
N THR A 163 -0.43 -20.29 25.55
CA THR A 163 -1.90 -20.34 25.62
C THR A 163 -2.53 -19.91 24.30
N ARG A 164 -3.56 -20.64 23.84
CA ARG A 164 -4.36 -20.22 22.70
C ARG A 164 -5.43 -19.24 23.16
N VAL A 165 -5.40 -18.03 22.59
CA VAL A 165 -6.36 -16.96 22.87
C VAL A 165 -7.10 -16.57 21.60
N PHE A 166 -8.35 -16.18 21.76
CA PHE A 166 -9.18 -15.71 20.68
C PHE A 166 -9.41 -14.21 20.83
N LEU A 167 -9.23 -13.47 19.74
CA LEU A 167 -9.29 -12.01 19.74
C LEU A 167 -10.54 -11.58 18.99
N PHE A 168 -11.49 -10.99 19.72
CA PHE A 168 -12.58 -10.22 19.16
C PHE A 168 -12.06 -8.84 18.76
N VAL A 169 -12.32 -8.42 17.53
CA VAL A 169 -11.93 -7.11 17.02
C VAL A 169 -13.14 -6.42 16.42
N ALA A 170 -13.49 -5.26 16.97
CA ALA A 170 -14.52 -4.37 16.46
C ALA A 170 -13.89 -3.09 15.90
N THR A 171 -14.26 -2.71 14.67
CA THR A 171 -13.73 -1.53 13.98
C THR A 171 -14.86 -0.64 13.48
N LEU A 172 -14.88 0.63 13.86
CA LEU A 172 -15.87 1.59 13.34
C LEU A 172 -15.55 1.96 11.88
N GLY A 173 -16.56 1.90 11.00
CA GLY A 173 -16.38 2.10 9.55
C GLY A 173 -15.97 3.52 9.12
N TYR A 174 -16.29 4.53 9.94
CA TYR A 174 -15.94 5.94 9.71
C TYR A 174 -14.59 6.32 10.35
N SER A 175 -14.51 6.32 11.68
CA SER A 175 -13.33 6.78 12.43
C SER A 175 -12.18 5.77 12.44
N ARG A 176 -12.46 4.52 12.03
CA ARG A 176 -11.55 3.37 12.16
C ARG A 176 -11.16 3.03 13.59
N ARG A 177 -11.79 3.64 14.60
CA ARG A 177 -11.53 3.35 16.01
C ARG A 177 -11.73 1.86 16.27
N LEU A 178 -10.73 1.26 16.92
CA LEU A 178 -10.68 -0.16 17.24
C LEU A 178 -11.09 -0.39 18.69
N HIS A 179 -11.77 -1.51 18.92
CA HIS A 179 -11.96 -2.13 20.23
C HIS A 179 -11.56 -3.59 20.11
N VAL A 180 -10.81 -4.09 21.08
CA VAL A 180 -10.28 -5.45 21.06
C VAL A 180 -10.53 -6.08 22.42
N ARG A 181 -10.99 -7.33 22.41
CA ARG A 181 -11.16 -8.12 23.64
C ARG A 181 -10.64 -9.54 23.43
N ALA A 182 -9.98 -10.09 24.44
CA ALA A 182 -9.47 -11.46 24.40
C ALA A 182 -10.44 -12.42 25.10
N PHE A 183 -10.56 -13.64 24.56
CA PHE A 183 -11.35 -14.73 25.10
C PHE A 183 -10.55 -16.05 25.11
N GLY A 184 -10.92 -16.97 26.00
CA GLY A 184 -10.39 -18.33 26.01
C GLY A 184 -11.01 -19.23 24.94
N HIS A 185 -12.16 -18.84 24.38
CA HIS A 185 -12.94 -19.60 23.41
C HIS A 185 -13.56 -18.67 22.34
N GLU A 186 -14.12 -19.29 21.30
CA GLU A 186 -14.94 -18.62 20.26
C GLU A 186 -16.37 -19.16 20.31
N ARG A 187 -17.02 -19.07 21.48
CA ARG A 187 -18.44 -19.41 21.65
C ARG A 187 -19.30 -18.21 21.25
N GLN A 188 -20.57 -18.46 20.93
CA GLN A 188 -21.53 -17.39 20.63
C GLN A 188 -21.63 -16.36 21.77
N GLU A 189 -21.46 -16.78 23.03
CA GLU A 189 -21.44 -15.90 24.19
C GLU A 189 -20.24 -14.95 24.20
N ASP A 190 -19.07 -15.41 23.74
CA ASP A 190 -17.86 -14.59 23.62
C ASP A 190 -18.06 -13.48 22.56
N TRP A 191 -18.77 -13.78 21.47
CA TRP A 191 -19.15 -12.79 20.47
C TRP A 191 -20.09 -11.71 21.03
N PHE A 192 -21.08 -12.09 21.84
CA PHE A 192 -22.00 -11.14 22.47
C PHE A 192 -21.28 -10.30 23.51
N ALA A 193 -20.46 -10.91 24.38
CA ALA A 193 -19.63 -10.19 25.35
C ALA A 193 -18.64 -9.24 24.68
N GLY A 194 -18.11 -9.61 23.50
CA GLY A 194 -17.29 -8.75 22.65
C GLY A 194 -18.06 -7.52 22.16
N LEU A 195 -19.25 -7.72 21.60
CA LEU A 195 -20.13 -6.64 21.13
C LEU A 195 -20.53 -5.67 22.24
N GLU A 196 -20.98 -6.19 23.39
CA GLU A 196 -21.35 -5.37 24.55
C GLU A 196 -20.18 -4.52 25.03
N SER A 197 -18.98 -5.13 25.13
CA SER A 197 -17.78 -4.38 25.51
C SER A 197 -17.41 -3.30 24.50
N ALA A 198 -17.62 -3.55 23.20
CA ALA A 198 -17.39 -2.53 22.17
C ALA A 198 -18.38 -1.37 22.27
N PHE A 199 -19.67 -1.65 22.48
CA PHE A 199 -20.68 -0.62 22.66
C PHE A 199 -20.38 0.26 23.87
N GLN A 200 -19.96 -0.35 24.97
CA GLN A 200 -19.54 0.38 26.17
C GLN A 200 -18.28 1.21 25.91
N ALA A 201 -17.26 0.64 25.27
CA ALA A 201 -15.99 1.33 24.97
C ALA A 201 -16.17 2.52 24.01
N PHE A 202 -17.11 2.41 23.06
CA PHE A 202 -17.43 3.49 22.12
C PHE A 202 -18.43 4.50 22.68
N GLY A 203 -19.11 4.19 23.78
CA GLY A 203 -20.17 5.03 24.36
C GLY A 203 -21.43 5.08 23.49
N GLY A 204 -21.68 4.06 22.67
CA GLY A 204 -22.84 4.02 21.79
C GLY A 204 -22.90 2.78 20.89
N VAL A 205 -24.08 2.55 20.32
CA VAL A 205 -24.36 1.41 19.43
C VAL A 205 -24.40 1.88 17.98
N PRO A 206 -23.65 1.25 17.05
CA PRO A 206 -23.73 1.56 15.63
C PRO A 206 -25.06 1.09 15.03
N ARG A 207 -25.52 1.74 13.96
CA ARG A 207 -26.76 1.34 13.27
C ARG A 207 -26.64 -0.02 12.59
N GLU A 208 -25.45 -0.37 12.15
CA GLU A 208 -25.18 -1.61 11.43
C GLU A 208 -23.91 -2.30 11.94
N VAL A 209 -24.00 -3.61 12.13
CA VAL A 209 -22.86 -4.48 12.48
C VAL A 209 -22.64 -5.47 11.34
N LEU A 210 -21.47 -5.36 10.73
CA LEU A 210 -21.03 -6.19 9.60
C LEU A 210 -20.15 -7.34 10.09
N LEU A 211 -20.57 -8.57 9.81
CA LEU A 211 -19.83 -9.80 10.10
C LEU A 211 -19.11 -10.29 8.84
N ASP A 212 -17.78 -10.35 8.87
CA ASP A 212 -16.99 -10.74 7.69
C ASP A 212 -16.87 -12.28 7.56
N ASN A 213 -16.74 -13.00 8.67
CA ASN A 213 -16.71 -14.47 8.66
C ASN A 213 -17.00 -15.06 10.05
N ALA A 214 -18.26 -15.37 10.33
CA ALA A 214 -18.63 -16.02 11.58
C ALA A 214 -19.52 -17.23 11.29
N ARG A 215 -18.89 -18.37 10.95
CA ARG A 215 -19.58 -19.67 10.90
C ARG A 215 -20.35 -19.96 12.20
N ALA A 216 -19.88 -19.44 13.33
CA ALA A 216 -20.55 -19.56 14.63
C ALA A 216 -21.86 -18.77 14.78
N LEU A 217 -22.10 -17.76 13.92
CA LEU A 217 -23.23 -16.84 14.02
C LEU A 217 -24.19 -16.92 12.82
N VAL A 218 -23.80 -17.65 11.78
CA VAL A 218 -24.58 -17.89 10.56
C VAL A 218 -24.97 -19.37 10.50
N LEU A 219 -26.28 -19.64 10.51
CA LEU A 219 -26.82 -21.01 10.45
C LEU A 219 -26.78 -21.59 9.02
N HIS A 220 -27.07 -20.76 8.03
CA HIS A 220 -27.09 -21.16 6.63
C HIS A 220 -26.63 -20.00 5.75
N HIS A 221 -25.79 -20.30 4.77
CA HIS A 221 -25.37 -19.36 3.74
C HIS A 221 -25.60 -20.02 2.39
N ASP A 222 -26.56 -19.52 1.62
CA ASP A 222 -26.74 -19.94 0.24
C ASP A 222 -25.89 -19.05 -0.70
N PRO A 223 -24.81 -19.59 -1.29
CA PRO A 223 -23.94 -18.82 -2.18
C PRO A 223 -24.59 -18.43 -3.52
N VAL A 224 -25.69 -19.08 -3.90
CA VAL A 224 -26.40 -18.82 -5.16
C VAL A 224 -27.48 -17.75 -4.97
N SER A 225 -28.32 -17.88 -3.95
CA SER A 225 -29.39 -16.90 -3.64
C SER A 225 -28.90 -15.68 -2.84
N ARG A 226 -27.70 -15.75 -2.23
CA ARG A 226 -27.14 -14.75 -1.29
C ARG A 226 -27.98 -14.55 -0.03
N GLU A 227 -28.86 -15.50 0.28
CA GLU A 227 -29.63 -15.47 1.51
C GLU A 227 -28.76 -15.92 2.68
N VAL A 228 -28.72 -15.10 3.74
CA VAL A 228 -27.97 -15.38 4.97
C VAL A 228 -28.94 -15.52 6.11
N VAL A 229 -28.99 -16.72 6.70
CA VAL A 229 -29.83 -17.00 7.87
C VAL A 229 -28.97 -16.90 9.12
N PHE A 230 -29.18 -15.84 9.89
CA PHE A 230 -28.52 -15.63 11.18
C PHE A 230 -29.15 -16.47 12.28
N HIS A 231 -28.33 -16.86 13.27
CA HIS A 231 -28.81 -17.57 14.45
C HIS A 231 -29.91 -16.75 15.19
N PRO A 232 -31.01 -17.37 15.67
CA PRO A 232 -32.09 -16.66 16.37
C PRO A 232 -31.61 -15.83 17.56
N ARG A 233 -30.64 -16.35 18.32
CA ARG A 233 -29.99 -15.61 19.43
C ARG A 233 -29.32 -14.31 18.97
N LEU A 234 -28.64 -14.30 17.81
CA LEU A 234 -28.04 -13.08 17.25
C LEU A 234 -29.11 -12.08 16.81
N GLN A 235 -30.20 -12.55 16.22
CA GLN A 235 -31.32 -11.68 15.83
C GLN A 235 -32.00 -11.06 17.04
N ALA A 236 -32.22 -11.84 18.11
CA ALA A 236 -32.76 -11.35 19.36
C ALA A 236 -31.83 -10.32 20.01
N PHE A 237 -30.53 -10.59 20.03
CA PHE A 237 -29.51 -9.65 20.51
C PHE A 237 -29.50 -8.34 19.70
N ALA A 238 -29.54 -8.44 18.37
CA ALA A 238 -29.59 -7.27 17.48
C ALA A 238 -30.85 -6.42 17.70
N LYS A 239 -32.01 -7.06 17.94
CA LYS A 239 -33.25 -6.36 18.30
C LYS A 239 -33.14 -5.67 19.66
N HIS A 240 -32.59 -6.35 20.67
CA HIS A 240 -32.41 -5.78 22.01
C HIS A 240 -31.54 -4.52 21.99
N TRP A 241 -30.40 -4.57 21.29
CA TRP A 241 -29.48 -3.44 21.16
C TRP A 241 -29.83 -2.46 20.03
N SER A 242 -30.91 -2.72 19.28
CA SER A 242 -31.39 -1.86 18.19
C SER A 242 -30.37 -1.61 17.05
N PHE A 243 -29.59 -2.63 16.67
CA PHE A 243 -28.72 -2.56 15.48
C PHE A 243 -29.15 -3.55 14.39
N ARG A 244 -28.78 -3.27 13.13
CA ARG A 244 -28.98 -4.20 12.01
C ARG A 244 -27.75 -5.06 11.81
N VAL A 245 -27.93 -6.37 11.77
CA VAL A 245 -26.86 -7.32 11.44
C VAL A 245 -26.76 -7.50 9.93
N ARG A 246 -25.54 -7.47 9.39
CA ARG A 246 -25.26 -7.81 7.99
C ARG A 246 -24.09 -8.78 7.91
N ALA A 247 -24.18 -9.71 6.96
CA ALA A 247 -23.06 -10.55 6.57
C ALA A 247 -22.40 -9.96 5.34
N CYS A 248 -21.08 -10.05 5.26
CA CYS A 248 -20.38 -9.77 4.02
C CYS A 248 -20.79 -10.77 2.95
N ALA A 249 -21.14 -10.29 1.76
CA ALA A 249 -21.29 -11.17 0.61
C ALA A 249 -19.92 -11.78 0.26
N PRO A 250 -19.78 -13.12 0.25
CA PRO A 250 -18.54 -13.74 -0.20
C PRO A 250 -18.25 -13.32 -1.65
N TYR A 251 -16.96 -13.14 -1.96
CA TYR A 251 -16.46 -12.78 -3.30
C TYR A 251 -16.70 -11.34 -3.82
N ARG A 252 -16.87 -10.33 -2.96
CA ARG A 252 -16.68 -8.91 -3.36
C ARG A 252 -15.25 -8.40 -3.11
N ALA A 253 -14.27 -9.00 -3.79
CA ALA A 253 -12.86 -8.56 -3.77
C ALA A 253 -12.67 -7.07 -4.15
N ARG A 254 -13.58 -6.48 -4.94
CA ARG A 254 -13.53 -5.07 -5.38
C ARG A 254 -13.90 -4.02 -4.33
N THR A 255 -14.62 -4.39 -3.27
CA THR A 255 -14.98 -3.49 -2.14
C THR A 255 -14.12 -3.72 -0.90
N LYS A 256 -13.34 -4.80 -0.89
CA LYS A 256 -12.41 -5.15 0.20
C LYS A 256 -11.10 -4.33 0.15
N GLY A 257 -11.17 -3.10 -0.39
CA GLY A 257 -10.07 -2.11 -0.34
C GLY A 257 -10.02 -1.32 0.98
N LYS A 258 -10.91 -1.63 1.93
CA LYS A 258 -10.97 -0.98 3.26
C LYS A 258 -10.31 -1.77 4.39
N ASP A 259 -10.01 -3.06 4.18
CA ASP A 259 -9.56 -3.97 5.25
C ASP A 259 -8.06 -4.19 5.21
N GLU A 260 -7.37 -3.54 6.15
CA GLU A 260 -6.43 -4.31 6.94
C GLU A 260 -7.27 -5.36 7.69
N ARG A 261 -6.96 -6.65 7.57
CA ARG A 261 -7.61 -7.67 8.40
C ARG A 261 -7.46 -7.22 9.87
N GLY A 262 -8.52 -6.74 10.52
CA GLY A 262 -8.44 -6.11 11.84
C GLY A 262 -7.74 -7.01 12.85
N VAL A 263 -8.10 -8.30 12.85
CA VAL A 263 -7.43 -9.35 13.61
C VAL A 263 -5.95 -9.49 13.23
N GLY A 264 -5.61 -9.42 11.96
CA GLY A 264 -4.21 -9.46 11.48
C GLY A 264 -3.38 -8.25 11.93
N TYR A 265 -3.99 -7.06 11.97
CA TYR A 265 -3.36 -5.84 12.47
C TYR A 265 -3.06 -5.94 13.97
N VAL A 266 -4.06 -6.34 14.77
CA VAL A 266 -3.91 -6.56 16.22
C VAL A 266 -2.85 -7.63 16.53
N LYS A 267 -2.90 -8.77 15.81
CA LYS A 267 -1.92 -9.85 16.00
C LYS A 267 -0.48 -9.39 15.77
N ARG A 268 -0.24 -8.55 14.77
CA ARG A 268 1.11 -8.07 14.44
C ARG A 268 1.60 -6.93 15.34
N ASN A 269 0.71 -6.01 15.73
CA ASN A 269 1.12 -4.77 16.38
C ASN A 269 0.90 -4.78 17.90
N ALA A 270 -0.20 -5.38 18.36
CA ALA A 270 -0.52 -5.40 19.79
C ALA A 270 0.09 -6.61 20.51
N VAL A 271 0.20 -7.77 19.83
CA VAL A 271 0.48 -9.06 20.48
C VAL A 271 1.80 -9.70 20.08
N ALA A 272 2.28 -9.50 18.83
CA ALA A 272 3.46 -10.20 18.34
C ALA A 272 4.71 -9.94 19.19
N GLY A 273 5.43 -11.01 19.53
CA GLY A 273 6.67 -10.94 20.29
C GLY A 273 6.52 -10.64 21.79
N ARG A 274 5.29 -10.50 22.29
CA ARG A 274 5.02 -10.22 23.71
C ARG A 274 4.58 -11.46 24.47
N SER A 275 4.92 -11.49 25.75
CA SER A 275 4.39 -12.41 26.76
C SER A 275 3.69 -11.61 27.86
N PHE A 276 2.74 -12.24 28.54
CA PHE A 276 1.94 -11.60 29.58
C PHE A 276 1.97 -12.46 30.84
N ALA A 277 1.99 -11.84 32.03
CA ALA A 277 2.00 -12.59 33.28
C ALA A 277 0.68 -13.35 33.53
N SER A 278 -0.44 -12.83 33.03
CA SER A 278 -1.77 -13.41 33.19
C SER A 278 -2.70 -13.02 32.04
N PHE A 279 -3.84 -13.69 31.92
CA PHE A 279 -4.88 -13.33 30.95
C PHE A 279 -5.41 -11.91 31.18
N ALA A 280 -5.60 -11.53 32.45
CA ALA A 280 -5.98 -10.17 32.81
C ALA A 280 -4.91 -9.14 32.39
N GLY A 281 -3.62 -9.51 32.44
CA GLY A 281 -2.53 -8.67 31.92
C GLY A 281 -2.58 -8.48 30.41
N LEU A 282 -2.98 -9.50 29.65
CA LEU A 282 -3.23 -9.38 28.22
C LEU A 282 -4.43 -8.46 27.94
N GLU A 283 -5.55 -8.62 28.65
CA GLU A 283 -6.72 -7.75 28.48
C GLU A 283 -6.41 -6.30 28.81
N ALA A 284 -5.74 -6.02 29.94
CA ALA A 284 -5.33 -4.68 30.32
C ALA A 284 -4.41 -4.02 29.29
N HIS A 285 -3.48 -4.80 28.70
CA HIS A 285 -2.62 -4.33 27.61
C HIS A 285 -3.41 -4.00 26.34
N LEU A 286 -4.38 -4.83 25.97
CA LEU A 286 -5.23 -4.56 24.79
C LEU A 286 -6.11 -3.33 25.00
N ASP A 287 -6.67 -3.14 26.19
CA ASP A 287 -7.45 -1.95 26.55
C ASP A 287 -6.59 -0.67 26.51
N ALA A 288 -5.37 -0.73 27.06
CA ALA A 288 -4.41 0.38 26.98
C ALA A 288 -4.04 0.67 25.51
N TRP A 289 -3.64 -0.35 24.76
CA TRP A 289 -3.21 -0.22 23.37
C TRP A 289 -4.31 0.32 22.44
N THR A 290 -5.56 -0.09 22.64
CA THR A 290 -6.70 0.43 21.84
C THR A 290 -7.08 1.86 22.20
N ARG A 291 -6.87 2.26 23.47
CA ARG A 291 -7.06 3.64 23.94
C ARG A 291 -5.94 4.57 23.46
N GLU A 292 -4.71 4.08 23.46
CA GLU A 292 -3.49 4.83 23.14
C GLU A 292 -3.17 4.83 21.64
N GLY A 293 -3.61 3.83 20.87
CA GLY A 293 -3.36 3.71 19.42
C GLY A 293 -3.99 4.79 18.53
N TYR A 294 -4.70 5.75 19.11
CA TYR A 294 -5.26 6.95 18.46
C TYR A 294 -4.76 8.27 19.08
N LEU A 295 -3.77 8.21 19.97
CA LEU A 295 -3.13 9.41 20.51
C LEU A 295 -2.12 9.98 19.50
N PRO A 296 -1.86 11.30 19.55
CA PRO A 296 -0.77 11.96 18.82
C PRO A 296 0.54 11.18 18.97
N PHE A 297 1.49 11.39 18.05
CA PHE A 297 2.80 10.73 18.10
C PHE A 297 3.34 10.77 19.54
N GLU A 298 3.59 9.60 20.13
CA GLU A 298 4.36 9.52 21.36
C GLU A 298 5.71 10.25 21.14
N PRO A 299 6.28 10.94 22.15
CA PRO A 299 7.54 11.68 22.01
C PRO A 299 8.67 10.84 21.38
N ASP A 300 8.68 9.53 21.68
CA ASP A 300 9.60 8.55 21.12
C ASP A 300 9.35 8.28 19.63
N ALA A 301 8.08 8.25 19.21
CA ALA A 301 7.72 8.07 17.80
C ALA A 301 8.07 9.30 16.96
N ALA A 302 7.93 10.51 17.52
CA ALA A 302 8.39 11.75 16.87
C ALA A 302 9.91 11.73 16.67
N HIS A 303 10.66 11.26 17.67
CA HIS A 303 12.10 11.05 17.58
C HIS A 303 12.50 10.02 16.52
N LEU A 304 11.80 8.88 16.43
CA LEU A 304 12.06 7.88 15.38
C LEU A 304 11.78 8.43 13.98
N PHE A 305 10.71 9.20 13.82
CA PHE A 305 10.41 9.87 12.55
C PHE A 305 11.48 10.91 12.20
N PHE A 306 11.94 11.69 13.19
CA PHE A 306 13.08 12.59 13.02
C PHE A 306 14.36 11.85 12.59
N GLN A 307 14.68 10.70 13.17
CA GLN A 307 15.84 9.91 12.77
C GLN A 307 15.72 9.40 11.33
N LEU A 308 14.52 8.95 10.92
CA LEU A 308 14.26 8.53 9.54
C LEU A 308 14.46 9.69 8.56
N VAL A 309 13.86 10.84 8.86
CA VAL A 309 13.98 12.05 8.05
C VAL A 309 15.45 12.48 7.97
N SER A 310 16.16 12.49 9.09
CA SER A 310 17.58 12.86 9.16
C SER A 310 18.49 11.90 8.39
N ARG A 311 18.22 10.59 8.40
CA ARG A 311 18.99 9.60 7.63
C ARG A 311 18.78 9.74 6.12
N ARG A 312 17.59 10.18 5.70
CA ARG A 312 17.24 10.35 4.28
C ARG A 312 17.49 11.76 3.76
N TYR A 313 17.60 12.73 4.65
CA TYR A 313 17.93 14.11 4.31
C TYR A 313 19.18 14.15 3.43
N GLU A 314 19.06 14.79 2.26
CA GLU A 314 20.07 14.87 1.19
C GLU A 314 20.58 13.53 0.61
N ARG A 315 20.06 12.38 1.09
CA ARG A 315 20.54 11.04 0.73
C ARG A 315 19.50 10.17 0.02
N GLY A 316 18.21 10.52 0.07
CA GLY A 316 17.18 9.77 -0.62
C GLY A 316 15.85 10.49 -0.72
N ALA A 317 15.15 10.28 -1.83
CA ALA A 317 13.83 10.87 -2.05
C ALA A 317 12.81 10.37 -1.01
N MET A 318 11.91 11.26 -0.60
CA MET A 318 10.80 10.95 0.30
C MET A 318 9.52 11.59 -0.24
N LEU A 319 8.42 10.83 -0.23
CA LEU A 319 7.08 11.34 -0.49
C LEU A 319 6.29 11.27 0.82
N LEU A 320 5.71 12.39 1.23
CA LEU A 320 4.93 12.49 2.44
C LEU A 320 3.57 13.09 2.12
N THR A 321 2.51 12.44 2.61
CA THR A 321 1.13 12.92 2.44
C THR A 321 0.53 13.20 3.80
N SER A 322 -0.08 14.36 3.97
CA SER A 322 -0.78 14.70 5.21
C SER A 322 -2.07 15.45 4.89
N ASN A 323 -3.08 15.20 5.72
CA ASN A 323 -4.34 15.96 5.74
C ASN A 323 -4.29 17.14 6.72
N ARG A 324 -3.15 17.37 7.38
CA ARG A 324 -2.90 18.47 8.32
C ARG A 324 -1.96 19.48 7.70
N ALA A 325 -2.26 20.76 7.86
CA ALA A 325 -1.37 21.82 7.43
C ALA A 325 -0.04 21.72 8.19
N VAL A 326 1.06 22.10 7.54
CA VAL A 326 2.42 22.06 8.12
C VAL A 326 2.49 22.79 9.47
N GLY A 327 1.78 23.92 9.63
CA GLY A 327 1.73 24.66 10.89
C GLY A 327 1.07 23.92 12.05
N GLU A 328 0.27 22.88 11.79
CA GLU A 328 -0.37 22.06 12.83
C GLU A 328 0.56 20.95 13.34
N TRP A 329 1.73 20.74 12.73
CA TRP A 329 2.56 19.56 13.01
C TRP A 329 3.19 19.57 14.40
N GLY A 330 3.36 20.72 15.04
CA GLY A 330 3.76 20.80 16.44
C GLY A 330 2.79 20.07 17.37
N THR A 331 1.48 20.18 17.11
CA THR A 331 0.45 19.44 17.86
C THR A 331 0.39 17.96 17.48
N VAL A 332 0.76 17.61 16.24
CA VAL A 332 0.78 16.23 15.75
C VAL A 332 1.91 15.42 16.41
N PHE A 333 3.08 16.03 16.59
CA PHE A 333 4.25 15.39 17.19
C PHE A 333 4.35 15.52 18.71
N GLY A 334 3.46 16.29 19.34
CA GLY A 334 3.52 16.55 20.78
C GLY A 334 4.72 17.40 21.24
N ASP A 335 5.64 17.73 20.34
CA ASP A 335 6.85 18.51 20.58
C ASP A 335 7.10 19.46 19.39
N ALA A 336 6.96 20.77 19.65
CA ALA A 336 7.15 21.80 18.64
C ALA A 336 8.60 21.92 18.15
N VAL A 337 9.58 21.60 19.00
CA VAL A 337 11.01 21.65 18.66
C VAL A 337 11.36 20.54 17.69
N VAL A 338 10.95 19.30 18.01
CA VAL A 338 11.15 18.14 17.13
C VAL A 338 10.38 18.30 15.82
N ALA A 339 9.13 18.78 15.88
CA ALA A 339 8.33 19.08 14.69
C ALA A 339 9.04 20.10 13.78
N THR A 340 9.58 21.17 14.35
CA THR A 340 10.31 22.20 13.58
C THR A 340 11.57 21.60 12.94
N ALA A 341 12.33 20.79 13.68
CA ALA A 341 13.54 20.15 13.16
C ALA A 341 13.26 19.14 12.03
N ILE A 342 12.12 18.43 12.10
CA ILE A 342 11.62 17.56 11.04
C ILE A 342 11.22 18.38 9.82
N LEU A 343 10.41 19.43 10.02
CA LEU A 343 9.89 20.27 8.95
C LEU A 343 11.00 21.00 8.21
N ASP A 344 12.01 21.50 8.91
CA ASP A 344 13.18 22.16 8.32
C ASP A 344 13.86 21.25 7.28
N ARG A 345 14.13 20.00 7.65
CA ARG A 345 14.74 18.98 6.76
C ARG A 345 13.82 18.56 5.62
N LEU A 346 12.52 18.40 5.91
CA LEU A 346 11.56 18.00 4.88
C LEU A 346 11.33 19.11 3.87
N LEU A 347 11.26 20.37 4.29
CA LEU A 347 10.88 21.49 3.43
C LEU A 347 12.04 22.05 2.62
N HIS A 348 13.28 21.93 3.11
CA HIS A 348 14.46 22.52 2.45
C HIS A 348 14.60 22.14 0.97
N HIS A 349 14.37 20.87 0.62
CA HIS A 349 14.42 20.38 -0.76
C HIS A 349 13.14 19.64 -1.18
N SER A 350 11.98 20.22 -0.87
CA SER A 350 10.69 19.63 -1.26
C SER A 350 9.92 20.44 -2.29
N HIS A 351 9.05 19.73 -3.00
CA HIS A 351 7.94 20.32 -3.73
C HIS A 351 6.65 20.09 -2.95
N VAL A 352 6.08 21.15 -2.37
CA VAL A 352 4.83 21.07 -1.62
C VAL A 352 3.65 21.19 -2.59
N VAL A 353 2.95 20.07 -2.82
CA VAL A 353 1.72 20.06 -3.61
C VAL A 353 0.52 20.17 -2.67
N THR A 354 -0.07 21.37 -2.61
CA THR A 354 -1.31 21.58 -1.85
C THR A 354 -2.52 21.22 -2.71
N ILE A 355 -3.24 20.17 -2.33
CA ILE A 355 -4.47 19.79 -3.02
C ILE A 355 -5.62 20.63 -2.46
N ARG A 356 -6.07 21.63 -3.24
CA ARG A 356 -7.23 22.48 -2.91
C ARG A 356 -8.45 22.02 -3.71
N GLY A 357 -9.58 21.85 -3.05
CA GLY A 357 -10.86 21.50 -3.69
C GLY A 357 -11.70 20.55 -2.86
N ASP A 358 -12.97 20.41 -3.26
CA ASP A 358 -13.85 19.40 -2.68
C ASP A 358 -13.22 18.01 -2.86
N SER A 359 -13.16 17.24 -1.77
CA SER A 359 -12.79 15.83 -1.85
C SER A 359 -13.59 15.16 -2.95
N TYR A 360 -12.92 14.42 -3.85
CA TYR A 360 -13.60 13.62 -4.87
C TYR A 360 -14.69 12.72 -4.24
N ARG A 361 -14.49 12.31 -2.98
CA ARG A 361 -15.47 11.56 -2.17
C ARG A 361 -16.72 12.38 -1.84
N LEU A 362 -16.58 13.67 -1.52
CA LEU A 362 -17.71 14.58 -1.30
C LEU A 362 -18.42 14.95 -2.60
N ARG A 363 -17.69 15.06 -3.72
CA ARG A 363 -18.30 15.28 -5.04
C ARG A 363 -19.23 14.13 -5.45
N GLU A 364 -18.84 12.88 -5.21
CA GLU A 364 -19.71 11.72 -5.47
C GLU A 364 -20.92 11.66 -4.51
N LYS A 365 -20.73 11.95 -3.22
CA LYS A 365 -21.83 12.00 -2.22
C LYS A 365 -22.83 13.13 -2.46
N ARG A 366 -22.39 14.30 -2.95
CA ARG A 366 -23.30 15.38 -3.40
C ARG A 366 -24.03 15.00 -4.68
N ARG A 367 -23.36 14.31 -5.61
CA ARG A 367 -23.97 13.82 -6.86
C ARG A 367 -25.02 12.73 -6.62
N SER A 368 -24.89 11.95 -5.53
CA SER A 368 -25.88 10.96 -5.09
C SER A 368 -27.00 11.54 -4.20
N GLY A 369 -27.07 12.86 -4.00
CA GLY A 369 -28.14 13.51 -3.24
C GLY A 369 -28.06 13.38 -1.71
N LEU A 370 -26.97 12.84 -1.14
CA LEU A 370 -26.86 12.51 0.29
C LEU A 370 -26.34 13.67 1.17
N LEU A 371 -26.02 14.82 0.59
CA LEU A 371 -25.55 16.02 1.30
C LEU A 371 -26.30 17.25 0.79
N GLN A 372 -27.18 17.84 1.62
CA GLN A 372 -27.74 19.16 1.36
C GLN A 372 -26.66 20.24 1.54
N ARG A 373 -26.77 21.30 0.73
CA ARG A 373 -25.87 22.46 0.73
C ARG A 373 -25.88 23.10 2.12
N VAL A 374 -24.80 22.97 2.88
CA VAL A 374 -24.54 23.90 3.97
C VAL A 374 -24.09 25.20 3.31
N THR A 375 -24.95 26.22 3.36
CA THR A 375 -24.62 27.59 2.98
C THR A 375 -23.47 28.06 3.88
N SER A 376 -22.32 28.36 3.28
CA SER A 376 -21.18 28.96 3.97
C SER A 376 -21.59 30.28 4.61
N ALA A 377 -21.32 30.45 5.90
CA ALA A 377 -21.48 31.71 6.61
C ALA A 377 -20.64 32.83 5.93
N PRO A 378 -21.11 34.10 5.95
CA PRO A 378 -20.40 35.21 5.33
C PRO A 378 -19.05 35.46 6.02
N GLN A 379 -18.02 35.66 5.21
CA GLN A 379 -16.66 35.99 5.64
C GLN A 379 -16.65 37.34 6.39
N PRO A 380 -15.93 37.48 7.51
CA PRO A 380 -15.76 38.78 8.15
C PRO A 380 -14.87 39.67 7.27
N THR A 381 -15.34 40.90 7.04
CA THR A 381 -14.61 41.95 6.32
C THR A 381 -13.30 42.30 7.05
N PRO A 382 -12.19 42.48 6.32
CA PRO A 382 -10.94 42.92 6.91
C PRO A 382 -11.06 44.39 7.35
N VAL A 383 -10.63 44.68 8.57
CA VAL A 383 -10.38 46.03 9.10
C VAL A 383 -8.92 46.39 8.85
#